data_AF-A0AAI8T2B9-F1
#
_entry.id   AF-A0AAI8T2B9-F1
#
_cell.length_a   1.000
_cell.length_b   1.000
_cell.length_c   1.000
_cell.angle_alpha   90.00
_cell.angle_beta   90.00
_cell.angle_gamma   90.00
#
_symmetry.space_group_name_H-M   'P 1'
#
loop_
_entity.id
_entity.type
_entity.pdbx_description
1 polymer ?
#
loop_
_entity_poly.entity_id
_entity_poly.type
_entity_poly.pdbx_seq_one_letter_code
_entity_poly.pdbx_strand_id
1 'polypeptide(L)'
;MTNFLKLPAKSRNLFRVVVETPRGAAAKLAYDPKTGVFQYSRPLPVGNTYPYDWGFVPSTVGEDGDPLDGMVIHQAATAPGVVIKFDLLAALRVKQKEPDGAVIRNDRYIFCPRKEDAPDKPVTADHLSQDLRQEIEQFFLSSVLGTGKTIKLKG
;
A
#
# COMPACT_ATOMS: atom_id res chain seq x y z
N MET A 1 -7.32 -23.42 2.35
CA MET A 1 -7.42 -21.94 2.33
C MET A 1 -6.47 -21.40 1.28
N THR A 2 -6.84 -20.31 0.61
CA THR A 2 -6.04 -19.68 -0.45
C THR A 2 -4.81 -18.99 0.15
N ASN A 3 -3.62 -19.25 -0.39
CA ASN A 3 -2.41 -18.49 -0.04
C ASN A 3 -2.32 -17.26 -0.93
N PHE A 4 -2.60 -16.08 -0.37
CA PHE A 4 -2.62 -14.82 -1.12
C PHE A 4 -1.25 -14.46 -1.71
N LEU A 5 -0.14 -14.87 -1.09
CA LEU A 5 1.21 -14.63 -1.62
C LEU A 5 1.47 -15.33 -2.95
N LYS A 6 0.79 -16.45 -3.22
CA LYS A 6 0.98 -17.25 -4.44
C LYS A 6 0.07 -16.83 -5.59
N LEU A 7 -0.79 -15.82 -5.40
CA LEU A 7 -1.58 -15.28 -6.49
C LEU A 7 -0.66 -14.66 -7.54
N PRO A 8 -0.99 -14.77 -8.85
CA PRO A 8 -0.17 -14.14 -9.87
C PRO A 8 -0.18 -12.62 -9.69
N ALA A 9 0.99 -11.99 -9.75
CA ALA A 9 1.14 -10.54 -9.59
C ALA A 9 0.30 -9.74 -10.60
N LYS A 10 0.07 -10.30 -11.80
CA LYS A 10 -0.66 -9.63 -12.90
C LYS A 10 -1.77 -10.48 -13.52
N SER A 11 -2.75 -9.79 -14.09
CA SER A 11 -3.84 -10.37 -14.90
C SER A 11 -4.20 -9.42 -16.04
N ARG A 12 -4.03 -9.85 -17.29
CA ARG A 12 -4.35 -9.03 -18.48
C ARG A 12 -3.77 -7.61 -18.39
N ASN A 13 -2.47 -7.53 -18.08
CA ASN A 13 -1.67 -6.30 -17.86
C ASN A 13 -1.97 -5.48 -16.60
N LEU A 14 -2.98 -5.85 -15.80
CA LEU A 14 -3.23 -5.19 -14.51
C LEU A 14 -2.47 -5.87 -13.39
N PHE A 15 -1.96 -5.09 -12.44
CA PHE A 15 -1.40 -5.60 -11.20
C PHE A 15 -2.52 -6.01 -10.25
N ARG A 16 -2.25 -6.99 -9.39
CA ARG A 16 -3.11 -7.33 -8.25
C ARG A 16 -2.54 -6.71 -6.99
N VAL A 17 -3.43 -6.14 -6.18
CA VAL A 17 -3.13 -5.80 -4.78
C VAL A 17 -4.09 -6.60 -3.91
N VAL A 18 -3.54 -7.32 -2.93
CA VAL A 18 -4.31 -7.97 -1.88
C VAL A 18 -4.44 -6.96 -0.75
N VAL A 19 -5.66 -6.52 -0.45
CA VAL A 19 -5.92 -5.53 0.60
C VAL A 19 -5.69 -6.18 1.96
N GLU A 20 -4.80 -5.59 2.75
CA GLU A 20 -4.63 -5.92 4.16
C GLU A 20 -5.41 -4.96 5.03
N THR A 21 -5.23 -3.66 4.81
CA THR A 21 -5.81 -2.59 5.61
C THR A 21 -6.69 -1.71 4.73
N PRO A 22 -8.02 -1.73 4.91
CA PRO A 22 -8.92 -0.89 4.13
C PRO A 22 -8.75 0.60 4.43
N ARG A 23 -9.14 1.43 3.45
CA ARG A 23 -9.35 2.86 3.61
C ARG A 23 -10.19 3.16 4.84
N GLY A 24 -9.80 4.19 5.60
CA GLY A 24 -10.46 4.65 6.81
C GLY A 24 -10.09 3.86 8.06
N ALA A 25 -9.34 2.76 7.96
CA ALA A 25 -8.88 2.03 9.13
C ALA A 25 -7.86 2.85 9.94
N ALA A 26 -8.07 2.91 11.26
CA ALA A 26 -7.15 3.53 12.22
C ALA A 26 -6.11 2.53 12.79
N ALA A 27 -6.07 1.31 12.25
CA ALA A 27 -5.16 0.26 12.65
C ALA A 27 -4.55 -0.41 11.43
N LYS A 28 -3.27 -0.77 11.53
CA LYS A 28 -2.61 -1.60 10.53
C LYS A 28 -3.05 -3.05 10.76
N LEU A 29 -3.59 -3.65 9.70
CA LEU A 29 -3.80 -5.09 9.58
C LEU A 29 -2.71 -5.67 8.69
N ALA A 30 -2.35 -6.94 8.91
CA ALA A 30 -1.35 -7.64 8.13
C ALA A 30 -1.79 -9.07 7.85
N TYR A 31 -1.49 -9.59 6.66
CA TYR A 31 -1.72 -10.98 6.31
C TYR A 31 -0.59 -11.85 6.86
N ASP A 32 -0.94 -12.86 7.66
CA ASP A 32 0.01 -13.90 8.06
C ASP A 32 -0.08 -15.09 7.10
N PRO A 33 0.96 -15.35 6.28
CA PRO A 33 0.95 -16.44 5.31
C PRO A 33 1.04 -17.83 5.95
N LYS A 34 1.48 -17.94 7.22
CA LYS A 34 1.57 -19.23 7.92
C LYS A 34 0.19 -19.72 8.35
N THR A 35 -0.62 -18.82 8.88
CA THR A 35 -1.97 -19.14 9.38
C THR A 35 -3.05 -18.87 8.33
N GLY A 36 -2.76 -18.05 7.32
CA GLY A 36 -3.70 -17.69 6.28
C GLY A 36 -4.76 -16.67 6.72
N VAL A 37 -4.50 -15.90 7.79
CA VAL A 37 -5.45 -14.95 8.38
C VAL A 37 -4.93 -13.51 8.35
N PHE A 38 -5.85 -12.55 8.35
CA PHE A 38 -5.52 -11.13 8.54
C PHE A 38 -5.55 -10.84 10.04
N GLN A 39 -4.45 -10.29 10.56
CA GLN A 39 -4.27 -10.01 11.98
C GLN A 39 -4.10 -8.52 12.22
N TYR A 40 -4.55 -8.08 13.39
CA TYR A 40 -4.21 -6.78 13.90
C TYR A 40 -2.71 -6.69 14.16
N SER A 41 -2.04 -5.71 13.55
CA SER A 41 -0.61 -5.46 13.77
C SER A 41 -0.41 -4.41 14.86
N ARG A 42 -0.96 -3.21 14.68
CA ARG A 42 -0.80 -2.07 15.61
C ARG A 42 -1.80 -0.95 15.33
N PRO A 43 -2.05 -0.04 16.27
CA PRO A 43 -2.79 1.18 15.97
C PRO A 43 -1.91 2.14 15.16
N LEU A 44 -2.55 3.00 14.37
CA LEU A 44 -1.90 4.19 13.85
C LEU A 44 -1.81 5.27 14.95
N PRO A 45 -0.93 6.27 14.79
CA PRO A 45 -0.95 7.45 15.66
C PRO A 45 -2.34 8.08 15.72
N VAL A 46 -2.68 8.67 16.86
CA VAL A 46 -3.99 9.28 17.10
C VAL A 46 -4.29 10.33 16.02
N GLY A 47 -5.49 10.24 15.42
CA GLY A 47 -5.92 11.12 14.33
C GLY A 47 -5.60 10.61 12.92
N ASN A 48 -4.79 9.56 12.79
CA ASN A 48 -4.45 9.00 11.49
C ASN A 48 -5.37 7.84 11.10
N THR A 49 -5.75 7.81 9.84
CA THR A 49 -6.39 6.66 9.18
C THR A 49 -5.73 6.41 7.83
N TYR A 50 -5.83 5.19 7.30
CA TYR A 50 -5.39 4.92 5.94
C TYR A 50 -6.24 5.71 4.94
N PRO A 51 -5.66 6.61 4.12
CA PRO A 51 -6.44 7.43 3.19
C PRO A 51 -7.02 6.60 2.04
N TYR A 52 -6.43 5.44 1.79
CA TYR A 52 -6.70 4.53 0.67
C TYR A 52 -6.45 3.09 1.10
N ASP A 53 -6.94 2.12 0.33
CA ASP A 53 -6.69 0.70 0.63
C ASP A 53 -5.20 0.40 0.53
N TRP A 54 -4.70 -0.35 1.50
CA TRP A 54 -3.31 -0.72 1.64
C TRP A 54 -3.14 -2.23 1.69
N GLY A 55 -2.10 -2.74 1.04
CA GLY A 55 -1.68 -4.12 1.19
C GLY A 55 -0.50 -4.41 0.30
N PHE A 56 -0.49 -5.58 -0.35
CA PHE A 56 0.70 -6.07 -1.03
C PHE A 56 0.42 -6.63 -2.43
N VAL A 57 1.45 -6.62 -3.28
CA VAL A 57 1.44 -7.23 -4.61
C VAL A 57 1.91 -8.69 -4.48
N PRO A 58 1.05 -9.68 -4.79
CA PRO A 58 1.38 -11.08 -4.58
C PRO A 58 2.44 -11.57 -5.59
N SER A 59 3.14 -12.65 -5.27
CA SER A 59 4.26 -13.20 -6.06
C SER A 59 5.36 -12.19 -6.38
N THR A 60 5.64 -11.28 -5.44
CA THR A 60 6.77 -10.34 -5.49
C THR A 60 7.57 -10.41 -4.19
N VAL A 61 8.80 -9.92 -4.23
CA VAL A 61 9.69 -9.83 -3.06
C VAL A 61 10.46 -8.52 -3.15
N GLY A 62 10.38 -7.70 -2.10
CA GLY A 62 11.12 -6.46 -1.90
C GLY A 62 12.48 -6.71 -1.26
N GLU A 63 13.25 -5.63 -1.08
CA GLU A 63 14.58 -5.71 -0.45
C GLU A 63 14.51 -6.02 1.05
N ASP A 64 13.35 -5.78 1.68
CA ASP A 64 13.06 -6.17 3.07
C ASP A 64 12.63 -7.64 3.21
N GLY A 65 12.48 -8.36 2.10
CA GLY A 65 12.05 -9.76 2.07
C GLY A 65 10.53 -9.96 2.09
N ASP A 66 9.77 -8.87 2.27
CA ASP A 66 8.31 -8.89 2.21
C ASP A 66 7.84 -8.64 0.76
N PRO A 67 6.60 -9.00 0.40
CA PRO A 67 6.07 -8.65 -0.92
C PRO A 67 5.97 -7.13 -1.09
N LEU A 68 6.05 -6.66 -2.34
CA LEU A 68 6.01 -5.23 -2.63
C LEU A 68 4.73 -4.59 -2.13
N ASP A 69 4.89 -3.48 -1.42
CA ASP A 69 3.80 -2.72 -0.83
C ASP A 69 2.99 -1.92 -1.86
N GLY A 70 1.66 -1.94 -1.73
CA GLY A 70 0.73 -1.29 -2.66
C GLY A 70 -0.37 -0.49 -1.97
N MET A 71 -0.52 0.77 -2.36
CA MET A 71 -1.67 1.61 -2.04
C MET A 71 -2.57 1.76 -3.26
N VAL A 72 -3.87 1.61 -3.07
CA VAL A 72 -4.87 1.73 -4.13
C VAL A 72 -5.72 2.97 -3.93
N ILE A 73 -5.60 3.93 -4.85
CA ILE A 73 -6.42 5.13 -4.86
C ILE A 73 -7.78 4.83 -5.49
N HIS A 74 -8.84 4.83 -4.70
CA HIS A 74 -10.22 4.72 -5.18
C HIS A 74 -11.22 5.28 -4.16
N GLN A 75 -12.49 5.37 -4.54
CA GLN A 75 -13.51 6.10 -3.76
C GLN A 75 -14.19 5.28 -2.65
N ALA A 76 -14.22 3.94 -2.77
CA ALA A 76 -14.92 3.10 -1.80
C ALA A 76 -13.98 2.62 -0.69
N ALA A 77 -14.52 2.24 0.47
CA ALA A 77 -13.79 1.37 1.40
C ALA A 77 -14.03 -0.09 1.02
N THR A 78 -13.02 -0.95 1.16
CA THR A 78 -13.16 -2.39 0.94
C THR A 78 -13.03 -3.18 2.25
N ALA A 79 -12.51 -4.41 2.18
CA ALA A 79 -12.31 -5.30 3.30
C ALA A 79 -10.98 -6.05 3.16
N PRO A 80 -10.38 -6.53 4.27
CA PRO A 80 -9.20 -7.37 4.21
C PRO A 80 -9.43 -8.63 3.36
N GLY A 81 -8.46 -9.00 2.55
CA GLY A 81 -8.53 -10.16 1.65
C GLY A 81 -9.22 -9.90 0.32
N VAL A 82 -9.75 -8.70 0.10
CA VAL A 82 -10.21 -8.30 -1.24
C VAL A 82 -8.98 -8.18 -2.16
N VAL A 83 -9.08 -8.78 -3.35
CA VAL A 83 -8.05 -8.71 -4.38
C VAL A 83 -8.53 -7.78 -5.46
N ILE A 84 -7.81 -6.68 -5.65
CA ILE A 84 -8.22 -5.66 -6.62
C ILE A 84 -7.18 -5.54 -7.74
N LYS A 85 -7.66 -5.25 -8.96
CA LYS A 85 -6.86 -5.21 -10.18
C LYS A 85 -6.73 -3.76 -10.65
N PHE A 86 -5.51 -3.28 -10.78
CA PHE A 86 -5.25 -1.87 -11.07
C PHE A 86 -4.04 -1.64 -11.98
N ASP A 87 -4.02 -0.46 -12.58
CA ASP A 87 -2.85 0.06 -13.27
C ASP A 87 -1.87 0.66 -12.27
N LEU A 88 -0.58 0.44 -12.50
CA LEU A 88 0.46 1.10 -11.74
C LEU A 88 0.46 2.58 -12.11
N LEU A 89 0.24 3.44 -11.11
CA LEU A 89 0.19 4.87 -11.29
C LEU A 89 1.55 5.51 -11.02
N ALA A 90 2.13 5.22 -9.86
CA ALA A 90 3.38 5.83 -9.42
C ALA A 90 4.10 4.92 -8.41
N ALA A 91 5.34 5.28 -8.07
CA ALA A 91 6.06 4.67 -6.96
C ALA A 91 6.69 5.78 -6.13
N LEU A 92 6.30 5.86 -4.86
CA LEU A 92 6.95 6.73 -3.90
C LEU A 92 8.22 6.03 -3.42
N ARG A 93 9.38 6.60 -3.73
CA ARG A 93 10.67 5.99 -3.35
C ARG A 93 10.95 6.27 -1.90
N VAL A 94 11.14 5.22 -1.10
CA VAL A 94 11.34 5.35 0.34
C VAL A 94 12.61 4.66 0.76
N LYS A 95 13.46 5.40 1.47
CA LYS A 95 14.53 4.81 2.27
C LYS A 95 14.05 4.72 3.70
N GLN A 96 13.89 3.51 4.20
CA GLN A 96 13.48 3.24 5.56
C GLN A 96 14.71 2.90 6.39
N LYS A 97 14.86 3.57 7.53
CA LYS A 97 15.82 3.22 8.57
C LYS A 97 15.09 2.45 9.66
N GLU A 98 15.54 1.23 9.90
CA GLU A 98 15.02 0.34 10.94
C GLU A 98 15.59 0.70 12.32
N PRO A 99 14.98 0.23 13.43
CA PRO A 99 15.44 0.53 14.78
C PRO A 99 16.86 0.06 15.08
N ASP A 100 17.33 -0.99 14.40
CA ASP A 100 18.70 -1.51 14.49
C ASP A 100 19.73 -0.66 13.72
N GLY A 101 19.27 0.35 13.00
CA GLY A 101 20.09 1.25 12.19
C GLY A 101 20.25 0.85 10.73
N ALA A 102 19.77 -0.31 10.31
CA ALA A 102 19.81 -0.75 8.92
C ALA A 102 18.99 0.19 8.02
N VAL A 103 19.48 0.44 6.81
CA VAL A 103 18.80 1.29 5.82
C VAL A 103 18.45 0.44 4.61
N ILE A 104 17.16 0.30 4.35
CA ILE A 104 16.62 -0.54 3.27
C ILE A 104 15.76 0.32 2.35
N ARG A 105 15.75 0.01 1.05
CA ARG A 105 14.80 0.60 0.12
C ARG A 105 13.47 -0.13 0.23
N ASN A 106 12.41 0.60 0.55
CA ASN A 106 11.08 0.05 0.69
C ASN A 106 10.04 0.91 -0.01
N ASP A 107 10.08 0.89 -1.35
CA ASP A 107 9.22 1.73 -2.17
C ASP A 107 7.74 1.42 -1.94
N ARG A 108 6.89 2.45 -2.07
CA ARG A 108 5.44 2.35 -1.92
C ARG A 108 4.81 2.51 -3.29
N TYR A 109 4.25 1.44 -3.85
CA TYR A 109 3.63 1.50 -5.17
C TYR A 109 2.20 2.03 -5.06
N ILE A 110 1.85 2.95 -5.95
CA ILE A 110 0.53 3.58 -5.99
C ILE A 110 -0.20 3.07 -7.22
N PHE A 111 -1.43 2.63 -7.04
CA PHE A 111 -2.27 2.03 -8.07
C PHE A 111 -3.59 2.78 -8.20
N CYS A 112 -4.19 2.75 -9.40
CA CYS A 112 -5.49 3.37 -9.64
C CYS A 112 -6.43 2.49 -10.49
N PRO A 113 -7.76 2.62 -10.32
CA PRO A 113 -8.78 2.05 -11.19
C PRO A 113 -8.49 2.26 -12.66
N ARG A 114 -8.85 1.25 -13.46
CA ARG A 114 -8.96 1.47 -14.90
C ARG A 114 -10.09 2.44 -15.17
N LYS A 115 -9.95 3.20 -16.26
CA LYS A 115 -10.98 4.13 -16.77
C LYS A 115 -12.37 3.48 -16.96
N GLU A 116 -12.43 2.17 -17.16
CA GLU A 116 -13.69 1.41 -17.29
C GLU A 116 -14.45 1.33 -15.94
N ASP A 117 -13.74 1.41 -14.82
CA ASP A 117 -14.25 1.30 -13.45
C ASP A 117 -14.33 2.66 -12.72
N ALA A 118 -13.86 3.75 -13.36
CA ALA A 118 -13.89 5.11 -12.83
C ALA A 118 -14.52 6.07 -13.87
N PRO A 119 -15.71 6.65 -13.59
CA PRO A 119 -16.37 7.57 -14.51
C PRO A 119 -15.63 8.90 -14.69
N ASP A 120 -14.71 9.23 -13.79
CA ASP A 120 -13.84 10.40 -13.88
C ASP A 120 -12.60 10.15 -14.74
N LYS A 121 -11.95 11.22 -15.23
CA LYS A 121 -10.72 11.12 -16.03
C LYS A 121 -9.70 10.21 -15.32
N PRO A 122 -9.04 9.28 -16.03
CA PRO A 122 -8.05 8.41 -15.41
C PRO A 122 -6.94 9.27 -14.80
N VAL A 123 -6.67 9.08 -13.52
CA VAL A 123 -5.51 9.67 -12.85
C VAL A 123 -4.29 9.01 -13.48
N THR A 124 -3.43 9.79 -14.13
CA THR A 124 -2.13 9.31 -14.62
C THR A 124 -1.01 9.91 -13.76
N ALA A 125 0.18 9.32 -13.81
CA ALA A 125 1.32 9.75 -13.00
C ALA A 125 1.58 11.26 -13.14
N ASP A 126 1.49 11.76 -14.38
CA ASP A 126 1.71 13.16 -14.73
C ASP A 126 0.57 14.10 -14.30
N HIS A 127 -0.58 13.56 -13.91
CA HIS A 127 -1.78 14.30 -13.48
C HIS A 127 -2.14 14.05 -12.01
N LEU A 128 -1.26 13.44 -11.22
CA LEU A 128 -1.42 13.40 -9.78
C LEU A 128 -1.41 14.85 -9.25
N SER A 129 -2.51 15.28 -8.64
CA SER A 129 -2.57 16.62 -8.04
C SER A 129 -1.51 16.74 -6.95
N GLN A 130 -0.95 17.95 -6.80
CA GLN A 130 0.02 18.23 -5.76
C GLN A 130 -0.55 17.93 -4.36
N ASP A 131 -1.84 18.19 -4.17
CA ASP A 131 -2.55 17.91 -2.92
C ASP A 131 -2.60 16.42 -2.60
N LEU A 132 -2.94 15.58 -3.58
CA LEU A 132 -2.99 14.13 -3.40
C LEU A 132 -1.61 13.54 -3.12
N ARG A 133 -0.57 14.07 -3.80
CA ARG A 133 0.81 13.69 -3.52
C ARG A 133 1.19 14.05 -2.09
N GLN A 134 0.92 15.28 -1.65
CA GLN A 134 1.21 15.72 -0.29
C GLN A 134 0.44 14.89 0.75
N GLU A 135 -0.82 14.57 0.51
CA GLU A 135 -1.63 13.71 1.37
C GLU A 135 -0.96 12.34 1.58
N ILE A 136 -0.55 11.68 0.49
CA ILE A 136 0.11 10.37 0.54
C ILE A 136 1.47 10.45 1.25
N GLU A 137 2.29 11.46 0.93
CA GLU A 137 3.59 11.67 1.56
C GLU A 137 3.45 11.91 3.08
N GLN A 138 2.53 12.78 3.48
CA GLN A 138 2.25 13.08 4.90
C GLN A 138 1.69 11.87 5.65
N PHE A 139 0.84 11.08 5.00
CA PHE A 139 0.36 9.83 5.58
C PHE A 139 1.52 8.89 5.92
N PHE A 140 2.44 8.65 4.98
CA PHE A 140 3.57 7.76 5.26
C PHE A 140 4.50 8.30 6.35
N LEU A 141 4.82 9.59 6.31
CA LEU A 141 5.66 10.23 7.33
C LEU A 141 5.05 10.12 8.72
N SER A 142 3.74 10.34 8.84
CA SER A 142 3.05 10.25 10.11
C SER A 142 2.83 8.79 10.55
N SER A 143 2.62 7.85 9.64
CA SER A 143 2.34 6.43 9.95
C SER A 143 3.46 5.72 10.73
N VAL A 144 4.71 6.20 10.61
CA VAL A 144 5.89 5.63 11.28
C VAL A 144 6.19 6.25 12.63
N LEU A 145 5.49 7.33 13.01
CA LEU A 145 5.65 7.94 14.33
C LEU A 145 5.37 6.92 15.44
N GLY A 146 6.22 6.90 16.46
CA GLY A 146 6.12 5.96 17.58
C GLY A 146 6.59 4.53 17.29
N THR A 147 7.00 4.20 16.06
CA THR A 147 7.50 2.85 15.71
C THR A 147 9.01 2.67 15.86
N GLY A 148 9.75 3.75 16.14
CA GLY A 148 11.22 3.77 16.12
C GLY A 148 11.84 3.78 14.71
N LYS A 149 11.03 3.62 13.66
CA LYS A 149 11.47 3.70 12.26
C LYS A 149 11.52 5.16 11.79
N THR A 150 12.39 5.43 10.82
CA THR A 150 12.41 6.73 10.12
C THR A 150 12.36 6.49 8.62
N ILE A 151 11.59 7.31 7.90
CA ILE A 151 11.53 7.24 6.44
C ILE A 151 12.05 8.52 5.80
N LYS A 152 12.72 8.37 4.66
CA LYS A 152 13.09 9.48 3.77
C LYS A 152 12.48 9.24 2.40
N LEU A 153 11.64 10.17 1.98
CA LEU A 153 10.97 10.15 0.68
C LEU A 153 11.89 10.75 -0.40
N LYS A 154 11.89 10.16 -1.60
CA LYS A 154 12.70 10.61 -2.74
C LYS A 154 11.87 10.68 -4.02
N GLY A 155 11.11 11.77 -4.17
CA GLY A 155 10.29 12.00 -5.35
C GLY A 155 9.03 11.15 -5.30
#